data_AF-A0A2T6JH90-F1
#
_entry.id   AF-A0A2T6JH90-F1
#
_cell.length_a   1.000
_cell.length_b   1.000
_cell.length_c   1.000
_cell.angle_alpha   90.00
_cell.angle_beta   90.00
_cell.angle_gamma   90.00
#
_symmetry.space_group_name_H-M   'P 1'
#
loop_
_entity.id
_entity.type
_entity.pdbx_description
1 polymer ?
#
loop_
_entity_poly.entity_id
_entity_poly.type
_entity_poly.pdbx_seq_one_letter_code
_entity_poly.pdbx_strand_id
1 'polypeptide(L)'
;MHPLLPQISPDRNQFAADPFGYSALAWQRWVIAQEIAGFPGDPTKAPTSEDLKSPILWLSQAHALSEAAATVIRNMPNVEHMPALTRGVCDSQYCAVGLMLVGYSLEICLKAMLILRLGVEKYSAEERKHRHHDLVKLSSFMPDLSEKDKAILALLTHFLMWAGRYPDPGSGREDNATLIFELSEKHQISAKDLFILSARVMRHVQELTS
;
A
#
# COMPACT_ATOMS: atom_id res chain seq x y z
N MET A 1 18.23 -2.87 28.66
CA MET A 1 17.05 -2.95 27.77
C MET A 1 16.09 -1.85 28.20
N HIS A 2 15.62 -0.97 27.30
CA HIS A 2 14.73 0.13 27.67
C HIS A 2 13.38 -0.42 28.19
N PRO A 3 12.80 0.10 29.29
CA PRO A 3 11.57 -0.43 29.90
C PRO A 3 10.36 -0.46 28.96
N LEU A 4 10.32 0.44 27.97
CA LEU A 4 9.22 0.56 27.01
C LEU A 4 9.32 -0.36 25.79
N LEU A 5 10.44 -1.08 25.58
CA LEU A 5 10.61 -1.97 24.41
C LEU A 5 9.50 -3.03 24.23
N PRO A 6 8.96 -3.66 25.30
CA PRO A 6 7.84 -4.57 25.15
C PRO A 6 6.57 -3.92 24.56
N GLN A 7 6.37 -2.61 24.74
CA GLN A 7 5.17 -1.90 24.28
C GLN A 7 5.14 -1.67 22.76
N ILE A 8 6.30 -1.71 22.11
CA ILE A 8 6.44 -1.54 20.66
C ILE A 8 6.68 -2.86 19.92
N SER A 9 6.77 -3.97 20.65
CA SER A 9 6.99 -5.30 20.08
C SER A 9 5.68 -5.87 19.50
N PRO A 10 5.74 -6.67 18.41
CA PRO A 10 4.55 -7.36 17.90
C PRO A 10 3.97 -8.34 18.92
N ASP A 11 2.64 -8.36 19.06
CA ASP A 11 1.94 -9.26 19.99
C ASP A 11 0.60 -9.75 19.40
N ARG A 12 0.57 -11.02 18.98
CA ARG A 12 -0.64 -11.62 18.39
C ARG A 12 -1.71 -11.94 19.43
N ASN A 13 -1.36 -12.06 20.70
CA ASN A 13 -2.34 -12.27 21.77
C ASN A 13 -3.10 -10.97 22.04
N GLN A 14 -2.42 -9.82 22.03
CA GLN A 14 -3.08 -8.52 22.11
C GLN A 14 -3.99 -8.26 20.89
N PHE A 15 -3.54 -8.61 19.68
CA PHE A 15 -4.42 -8.54 18.50
C PHE A 15 -5.66 -9.44 18.65
N ALA A 16 -5.50 -10.66 19.18
CA ALA A 16 -6.61 -11.56 19.41
C ALA A 16 -7.59 -11.05 20.47
N ALA A 17 -7.10 -10.31 21.47
CA ALA A 17 -7.92 -9.72 22.53
C ALA A 17 -8.65 -8.45 22.08
N ASP A 18 -7.99 -7.57 21.31
CA ASP A 18 -8.55 -6.33 20.76
C ASP A 18 -7.95 -6.02 19.38
N PRO A 19 -8.55 -6.52 18.28
CA PRO A 19 -8.00 -6.35 16.95
C PRO A 19 -8.08 -4.89 16.46
N PHE A 20 -9.09 -4.13 16.89
CA PHE A 20 -9.28 -2.75 16.45
C PHE A 20 -8.32 -1.82 17.18
N GLY A 21 -8.23 -1.93 18.50
CA GLY A 21 -7.26 -1.19 19.30
C GLY A 21 -5.84 -1.51 18.87
N TYR A 22 -5.46 -2.79 18.78
CA TYR A 22 -4.12 -3.21 18.36
C TYR A 22 -3.72 -2.63 16.99
N SER A 23 -4.65 -2.65 16.02
CA SER A 23 -4.38 -2.16 14.67
C SER A 23 -4.30 -0.63 14.58
N ALA A 24 -4.84 0.09 15.57
CA ALA A 24 -4.75 1.54 15.68
C ALA A 24 -3.47 2.04 16.38
N LEU A 25 -2.66 1.15 16.97
CA LEU A 25 -1.49 1.51 17.79
C LEU A 25 -0.26 2.02 17.02
N ALA A 26 -0.30 2.08 15.69
CA ALA A 26 0.88 2.39 14.89
C ALA A 26 1.53 3.73 15.29
N TRP A 27 0.72 4.77 15.49
CA TRP A 27 1.21 6.08 15.92
C TRP A 27 1.74 6.04 17.36
N GLN A 28 1.01 5.45 18.32
CA GLN A 28 1.47 5.36 19.72
C GLN A 28 2.80 4.61 19.82
N ARG A 29 2.95 3.50 19.08
CA ARG A 29 4.20 2.73 19.04
C ARG A 29 5.34 3.54 18.44
N TRP A 30 5.06 4.35 17.43
CA TRP A 30 6.05 5.24 16.85
C TRP A 30 6.50 6.32 17.84
N VAL A 31 5.58 6.93 18.59
CA VAL A 31 5.90 7.91 19.63
C VAL A 31 6.75 7.29 20.75
N ILE A 32 6.42 6.08 21.19
CA ILE A 32 7.24 5.35 22.18
C ILE A 32 8.64 5.05 21.61
N ALA A 33 8.75 4.68 20.33
CA ALA A 33 10.04 4.45 19.68
C ALA A 33 10.90 5.73 19.62
N GLN A 34 10.28 6.89 19.37
CA GLN A 34 10.95 8.19 19.43
C GLN A 34 11.45 8.50 20.85
N GLU A 35 10.65 8.24 21.88
CA GLU A 35 11.04 8.41 23.29
C GLU A 35 12.24 7.52 23.66
N ILE A 36 12.23 6.25 23.24
CA ILE A 36 13.37 5.33 23.42
C ILE A 36 14.64 5.87 22.76
N ALA A 37 14.50 6.54 21.62
CA ALA A 37 15.62 7.14 20.87
C ALA A 37 16.05 8.51 21.42
N GLY A 38 15.46 9.00 22.52
CA GLY A 38 15.80 10.27 23.16
C GLY A 38 15.10 11.50 22.59
N PHE A 39 14.10 11.31 21.72
CA PHE A 39 13.26 12.40 21.21
C PHE A 39 12.01 12.57 22.09
N PRO A 40 11.55 13.82 22.31
CA PRO A 40 10.35 14.05 23.11
C PRO A 40 9.12 13.49 22.40
N GLY A 41 8.30 12.74 23.15
CA GLY A 41 7.04 12.16 22.68
C GLY A 41 6.06 11.97 23.83
N ASP A 42 4.76 12.05 23.57
CA ASP A 42 3.71 11.81 24.57
C ASP A 42 2.68 10.83 23.99
N PRO A 43 2.79 9.52 24.28
CA PRO A 43 1.92 8.50 23.70
C PRO A 43 0.49 8.53 24.27
N THR A 44 0.21 9.39 25.26
CA THR A 44 -1.11 9.51 25.89
C THR A 44 -2.04 10.47 25.14
N LYS A 45 -1.49 11.30 24.26
CA LYS A 45 -2.26 12.25 23.44
C LYS A 45 -2.85 11.58 22.22
N ALA A 46 -3.77 12.27 21.55
CA ALA A 46 -4.21 11.89 20.22
C ALA A 46 -3.23 12.45 19.17
N PRO A 47 -3.02 11.76 18.03
CA PRO A 47 -2.19 12.29 16.95
C PRO A 47 -2.83 13.54 16.33
N THR A 48 -1.98 14.52 16.00
CA THR A 48 -2.35 15.63 15.13
C THR A 48 -2.28 15.22 13.65
N SER A 49 -2.82 16.06 12.76
CA SER A 49 -2.68 15.85 11.30
C SER A 49 -1.21 15.84 10.85
N GLU A 50 -0.34 16.57 11.55
CA GLU A 50 1.08 16.66 11.25
C GLU A 50 1.81 15.38 11.67
N ASP A 51 1.51 14.86 12.86
CA ASP A 51 2.07 13.59 13.35
C ASP A 51 1.79 12.43 12.39
N LEU A 52 0.58 12.41 11.81
CA LEU A 52 0.17 11.39 10.86
C LEU A 52 0.82 11.52 9.49
N LYS A 53 1.50 12.63 9.18
CA LYS A 53 2.31 12.81 7.97
C LYS A 53 3.77 12.39 8.18
N SER A 54 4.03 11.51 9.16
CA SER A 54 5.33 10.87 9.36
C SER A 54 5.66 9.91 8.20
N PRO A 55 6.78 10.10 7.48
CA PRO A 55 7.24 9.16 6.47
C PRO A 55 7.41 7.73 7.01
N ILE A 56 7.83 7.58 8.27
CA ILE A 56 8.02 6.26 8.89
C ILE A 56 6.68 5.54 9.04
N LEU A 57 5.61 6.24 9.45
CA LEU A 57 4.28 5.63 9.55
C LEU A 57 3.78 5.17 8.18
N TRP A 58 3.95 6.00 7.16
CA TRP A 58 3.50 5.67 5.80
C TRP A 58 4.31 4.54 5.18
N LEU A 59 5.64 4.56 5.30
CA LEU A 59 6.49 3.48 4.82
C LEU A 59 6.24 2.16 5.57
N SER A 60 5.96 2.22 6.88
CA SER A 60 5.58 1.03 7.65
C SER A 60 4.26 0.45 7.16
N GLN A 61 3.26 1.29 6.87
CA GLN A 61 1.99 0.85 6.29
C GLN A 61 2.16 0.29 4.87
N ALA A 62 2.99 0.93 4.03
CA ALA A 62 3.30 0.43 2.70
C ALA A 62 3.95 -0.97 2.78
N HIS A 63 4.89 -1.17 3.69
CA HIS A 63 5.52 -2.48 3.91
C HIS A 63 4.50 -3.52 4.40
N ALA A 64 3.65 -3.18 5.38
CA ALA A 64 2.60 -4.08 5.86
C ALA A 64 1.64 -4.54 4.74
N LEU A 65 1.25 -3.62 3.84
CA LEU A 65 0.44 -3.95 2.67
C LEU A 65 1.18 -4.85 1.66
N SER A 66 2.49 -4.65 1.50
CA SER A 66 3.32 -5.51 0.65
C SER A 66 3.39 -6.94 1.18
N GLU A 67 3.60 -7.10 2.49
CA GLU A 67 3.61 -8.41 3.15
C GLU A 67 2.23 -9.10 3.08
N ALA A 68 1.15 -8.33 3.26
CA ALA A 68 -0.21 -8.84 3.08
C ALA A 68 -0.46 -9.28 1.64
N ALA A 69 -0.04 -8.48 0.64
CA ALA A 69 -0.15 -8.84 -0.77
C ALA A 69 0.64 -10.11 -1.10
N ALA A 70 1.87 -10.22 -0.59
CA ALA A 70 2.70 -11.41 -0.77
C ALA A 70 2.05 -12.65 -0.16
N THR A 71 1.41 -12.52 0.99
CA THR A 71 0.65 -13.60 1.62
C THR A 71 -0.52 -14.03 0.74
N VAL A 72 -1.32 -13.08 0.22
CA VAL A 72 -2.44 -13.41 -0.67
C VAL A 72 -1.94 -14.10 -1.93
N ILE A 73 -0.96 -13.53 -2.63
CA ILE A 73 -0.54 -14.00 -3.95
C ILE A 73 0.20 -15.35 -3.90
N ARG A 74 0.92 -15.64 -2.81
CA ARG A 74 1.66 -16.91 -2.68
C ARG A 74 0.80 -18.09 -2.23
N ASN A 75 -0.38 -17.86 -1.65
CA ASN A 75 -1.22 -18.90 -1.08
C ASN A 75 -2.50 -19.06 -1.88
N MET A 76 -2.90 -20.29 -2.19
CA MET A 76 -4.20 -20.52 -2.83
C MET A 76 -5.35 -20.31 -1.82
N PRO A 77 -6.48 -19.73 -2.25
CA PRO A 77 -7.66 -19.62 -1.40
C PRO A 77 -8.28 -21.01 -1.17
N ASN A 78 -8.80 -21.27 0.03
CA ASN A 78 -9.59 -22.47 0.28
C ASN A 78 -10.99 -22.32 -0.34
N VAL A 79 -11.16 -22.86 -1.55
CA VAL A 79 -12.42 -22.82 -2.32
C VAL A 79 -13.08 -24.19 -2.47
N GLU A 80 -12.62 -25.20 -1.73
CA GLU A 80 -13.10 -26.58 -1.88
C GLU A 80 -14.59 -26.71 -1.54
N HIS A 81 -15.07 -25.91 -0.59
CA HIS A 81 -16.46 -25.84 -0.18
C HIS A 81 -17.38 -25.15 -1.21
N MET A 82 -16.84 -24.53 -2.26
CA MET A 82 -17.60 -23.84 -3.30
C MET A 82 -17.98 -24.78 -4.46
N PRO A 83 -19.09 -24.50 -5.18
CA PRO A 83 -19.44 -25.19 -6.42
C PRO A 83 -18.30 -25.14 -7.46
N ALA A 84 -18.05 -26.24 -8.17
CA ALA A 84 -16.93 -26.37 -9.11
C ALA A 84 -16.88 -25.22 -10.15
N LEU A 85 -18.03 -24.80 -10.66
CA LEU A 85 -18.14 -23.73 -11.67
C LEU A 85 -17.80 -22.33 -11.15
N THR A 86 -17.81 -22.11 -9.83
CA THR A 86 -17.53 -20.79 -9.23
C THR A 86 -16.13 -20.68 -8.62
N ARG A 87 -15.39 -21.79 -8.51
CA ARG A 87 -14.05 -21.82 -7.91
C ARG A 87 -13.08 -20.90 -8.65
N GLY A 88 -13.05 -20.97 -9.98
CA GLY A 88 -12.17 -20.12 -10.80
C GLY A 88 -12.53 -18.63 -10.72
N VAL A 89 -13.80 -18.29 -10.53
CA VAL A 89 -14.25 -16.91 -10.31
C VAL A 89 -13.70 -16.38 -8.98
N CYS A 90 -13.82 -17.18 -7.92
CA CYS A 90 -13.29 -16.81 -6.61
C CYS A 90 -11.76 -16.66 -6.62
N ASP A 91 -11.05 -17.59 -7.27
CA ASP A 91 -9.60 -17.53 -7.39
C ASP A 91 -9.11 -16.28 -8.14
N SER A 92 -9.80 -15.93 -9.23
CA SER A 92 -9.51 -14.70 -9.99
C SER A 92 -9.73 -13.43 -9.15
N GLN A 93 -10.81 -13.39 -8.37
CA GLN A 93 -11.10 -12.28 -7.45
C GLN A 93 -10.10 -12.23 -6.29
N TYR A 94 -9.67 -13.38 -5.77
CA TYR A 94 -8.66 -13.47 -4.74
C TYR A 94 -7.31 -12.93 -5.22
N CYS A 95 -6.91 -13.23 -6.46
CA CYS A 95 -5.75 -12.60 -7.10
C CYS A 95 -5.93 -11.09 -7.27
N ALA A 96 -7.14 -10.62 -7.63
CA ALA A 96 -7.46 -9.19 -7.74
C ALA A 96 -7.31 -8.45 -6.39
N VAL A 97 -7.66 -9.09 -5.27
CA VAL A 97 -7.38 -8.57 -3.92
C VAL A 97 -5.88 -8.44 -3.68
N GLY A 98 -5.08 -9.42 -4.09
CA GLY A 98 -3.62 -9.34 -4.04
C GLY A 98 -3.07 -8.13 -4.81
N LEU A 99 -3.53 -7.93 -6.05
CA LEU A 99 -3.15 -6.79 -6.88
C LEU A 99 -3.58 -5.44 -6.28
N MET A 100 -4.77 -5.38 -5.66
CA MET A 100 -5.23 -4.20 -4.93
C MET A 100 -4.27 -3.84 -3.79
N LEU A 101 -3.84 -4.84 -3.01
CA LEU A 101 -2.90 -4.63 -1.90
C LEU A 101 -1.52 -4.16 -2.40
N VAL A 102 -1.03 -4.69 -3.54
CA VAL A 102 0.17 -4.16 -4.21
C VAL A 102 -0.04 -2.70 -4.60
N GLY A 103 -1.18 -2.37 -5.21
CA GLY A 103 -1.54 -1.01 -5.61
C GLY A 103 -1.54 -0.03 -4.43
N TYR A 104 -2.19 -0.36 -3.30
CA TYR A 104 -2.14 0.49 -2.11
C TYR A 104 -0.75 0.63 -1.53
N SER A 105 0.00 -0.46 -1.51
CA SER A 105 1.36 -0.46 -1.00
C SER A 105 2.22 0.55 -1.77
N LEU A 106 2.13 0.55 -3.11
CA LEU A 106 2.81 1.53 -3.96
C LEU A 106 2.26 2.95 -3.80
N GLU A 107 0.94 3.12 -3.70
CA GLU A 107 0.33 4.45 -3.50
C GLU A 107 0.87 5.12 -2.23
N ILE A 108 0.84 4.39 -1.11
CA ILE A 108 1.29 4.89 0.18
C ILE A 108 2.81 5.12 0.15
N CYS A 109 3.57 4.22 -0.46
CA CYS A 109 5.03 4.37 -0.62
C CYS A 109 5.39 5.63 -1.42
N LEU A 110 4.76 5.85 -2.57
CA LEU A 110 4.99 7.03 -3.41
C LEU A 110 4.61 8.33 -2.70
N LYS A 111 3.49 8.34 -1.96
CA LYS A 111 3.11 9.50 -1.16
C LYS A 111 4.06 9.74 0.02
N ALA A 112 4.59 8.69 0.65
CA ALA A 112 5.64 8.82 1.67
C ALA A 112 6.91 9.44 1.08
N MET A 113 7.32 9.02 -0.13
CA MET A 113 8.43 9.62 -0.86
C MET A 113 8.19 11.10 -1.17
N LEU A 114 6.96 11.50 -1.53
CA LEU A 114 6.61 12.91 -1.71
C LEU A 114 6.76 13.70 -0.40
N ILE A 115 6.35 13.14 0.74
CA ILE A 115 6.57 13.77 2.07
C ILE A 115 8.06 13.93 2.35
N LEU A 116 8.88 12.88 2.12
CA LEU A 116 10.33 12.95 2.30
C LEU A 116 10.97 14.04 1.43
N ARG A 117 10.55 14.14 0.16
CA ARG A 117 11.11 15.10 -0.80
C ARG A 117 10.70 16.54 -0.54
N LEU A 118 9.46 16.77 -0.13
CA LEU A 118 8.90 18.11 0.01
C LEU A 118 9.01 18.65 1.43
N GLY A 119 9.12 17.77 2.43
CA GLY A 119 8.88 18.09 3.83
C GLY A 119 7.37 18.14 4.15
N VAL A 120 7.04 17.97 5.43
CA VAL A 120 5.64 17.88 5.92
C VAL A 120 4.86 19.17 5.65
N GLU A 121 5.48 20.33 5.83
CA GLU A 121 4.84 21.64 5.62
C GLU A 121 4.39 21.82 4.17
N LYS A 122 5.31 21.64 3.22
CA LYS A 122 5.03 21.80 1.78
C LYS A 122 4.08 20.72 1.28
N TYR A 123 4.24 19.47 1.72
CA TYR A 123 3.29 18.41 1.38
C TYR A 123 1.88 18.76 1.87
N SER A 124 1.75 19.34 3.07
CA SER A 124 0.46 19.77 3.62
C SER A 124 -0.14 20.92 2.82
N ALA A 125 0.66 21.89 2.37
CA ALA A 125 0.20 22.99 1.52
C ALA A 125 -0.28 22.50 0.14
N GLU A 126 0.35 21.45 -0.39
CA GLU A 126 0.06 20.87 -1.69
C GLU A 126 -0.86 19.64 -1.65
N GLU A 127 -1.42 19.29 -0.49
CA GLU A 127 -2.11 18.03 -0.23
C GLU A 127 -3.20 17.73 -1.27
N ARG A 128 -3.97 18.75 -1.68
CA ARG A 128 -5.03 18.62 -2.70
C ARG A 128 -4.50 18.09 -4.04
N LYS A 129 -3.26 18.38 -4.41
CA LYS A 129 -2.62 17.88 -5.63
C LYS A 129 -2.29 16.39 -5.54
N HIS A 130 -2.18 15.86 -4.32
CA HIS A 130 -1.80 14.47 -4.04
C HIS A 130 -2.96 13.61 -3.55
N ARG A 131 -4.16 14.19 -3.38
CA ARG A 131 -5.43 13.49 -3.06
C ARG A 131 -6.01 12.79 -4.29
N HIS A 132 -5.20 11.96 -4.93
CA HIS A 132 -5.64 11.03 -5.95
C HIS A 132 -4.94 9.68 -5.77
N HIS A 133 -5.42 8.72 -6.55
CA HIS A 133 -5.03 7.31 -6.53
C HIS A 133 -4.23 6.90 -7.77
N ASP A 134 -4.07 7.82 -8.73
CA ASP A 134 -3.35 7.59 -9.98
C ASP A 134 -1.85 7.37 -9.73
N LEU A 135 -1.42 6.11 -9.83
CA LEU A 135 -0.04 5.71 -9.57
C LEU A 135 0.92 6.24 -10.63
N VAL A 136 0.48 6.44 -11.88
CA VAL A 136 1.32 7.00 -12.94
C VAL A 136 1.68 8.46 -12.61
N LYS A 137 0.70 9.23 -12.14
CA LYS A 137 0.94 10.60 -11.69
C LYS A 137 1.78 10.65 -10.42
N LEU A 138 1.49 9.78 -9.44
CA LEU A 138 2.25 9.72 -8.20
C LEU A 138 3.71 9.32 -8.44
N SER A 139 3.99 8.52 -9.47
CA SER A 139 5.35 8.10 -9.82
C SER A 139 6.06 9.02 -10.81
N SER A 140 5.47 10.15 -11.21
CA SER A 140 6.03 11.05 -12.23
C SER A 140 7.42 11.60 -11.91
N PHE A 141 7.78 11.58 -10.63
CA PHE A 141 9.07 12.04 -10.14
C PHE A 141 10.16 10.96 -10.21
N MET A 142 9.80 9.71 -10.49
CA MET A 142 10.74 8.60 -10.58
C MET A 142 11.45 8.61 -11.93
N PRO A 143 12.78 8.41 -11.94
CA PRO A 143 13.54 8.29 -13.18
C PRO A 143 13.23 6.97 -13.90
N ASP A 144 13.46 6.94 -15.20
CA ASP A 144 13.58 5.73 -16.03
C ASP A 144 12.38 4.75 -16.00
N LEU A 145 11.16 5.28 -15.85
CA LEU A 145 9.94 4.49 -16.05
C LEU A 145 9.68 4.26 -17.53
N SER A 146 9.76 3.00 -17.96
CA SER A 146 9.40 2.59 -19.31
C SER A 146 7.90 2.68 -19.57
N GLU A 147 7.47 2.58 -20.83
CA GLU A 147 6.05 2.51 -21.18
C GLU A 147 5.36 1.29 -20.57
N LYS A 148 6.08 0.16 -20.43
CA LYS A 148 5.55 -1.04 -19.76
C LYS A 148 5.37 -0.79 -18.25
N ASP A 149 6.28 -0.05 -17.63
CA ASP A 149 6.15 0.32 -16.22
C ASP A 149 4.94 1.22 -15.97
N LYS A 150 4.76 2.24 -16.81
CA LYS A 150 3.59 3.12 -16.76
C LYS A 150 2.29 2.34 -16.98
N ALA A 151 2.29 1.37 -17.90
CA ALA A 151 1.14 0.48 -18.10
C ALA A 151 0.82 -0.36 -16.86
N ILE A 152 1.83 -0.92 -16.18
CA ILE A 152 1.63 -1.66 -14.91
C ILE A 152 1.04 -0.75 -13.83
N LEU A 153 1.54 0.47 -13.67
CA LEU A 153 1.03 1.44 -12.69
C LEU A 153 -0.41 1.87 -13.03
N ALA A 154 -0.72 2.05 -14.31
CA ALA A 154 -2.08 2.34 -14.76
C ALA A 154 -3.04 1.17 -14.43
N LEU A 155 -2.64 -0.08 -14.72
CA LEU A 155 -3.43 -1.26 -14.35
C LEU A 155 -3.66 -1.34 -12.84
N LEU A 156 -2.61 -1.20 -12.02
CA LEU A 156 -2.73 -1.20 -10.57
C LEU A 156 -3.64 -0.07 -10.05
N THR A 157 -3.67 1.08 -10.72
CA THR A 157 -4.61 2.18 -10.42
C THR A 157 -6.06 1.72 -10.57
N HIS A 158 -6.39 0.90 -11.57
CA HIS A 158 -7.74 0.36 -11.70
C HIS A 158 -8.07 -0.63 -10.56
N PHE A 159 -7.14 -1.52 -10.20
CA PHE A 159 -7.33 -2.49 -9.11
C PHE A 159 -7.54 -1.83 -7.75
N LEU A 160 -6.75 -0.81 -7.43
CA LEU A 160 -6.85 -0.11 -6.14
C LEU A 160 -8.13 0.74 -6.01
N MET A 161 -8.59 1.30 -7.14
CA MET A 161 -9.79 2.13 -7.19
C MET A 161 -11.08 1.32 -7.12
N TRP A 162 -11.16 0.20 -7.85
CA TRP A 162 -12.41 -0.54 -7.95
C TRP A 162 -12.22 -2.03 -8.23
N ALA A 163 -11.37 -2.43 -9.19
CA ALA A 163 -11.41 -3.80 -9.74
C ALA A 163 -10.99 -4.88 -8.72
N GLY A 164 -10.21 -4.52 -7.69
CA GLY A 164 -9.92 -5.43 -6.58
C GLY A 164 -10.84 -5.30 -5.37
N ARG A 165 -11.80 -4.34 -5.39
CA ARG A 165 -12.79 -4.12 -4.32
C ARG A 165 -14.16 -4.67 -4.67
N TYR A 166 -14.61 -4.45 -5.91
CA TYR A 166 -15.95 -4.79 -6.39
C TYR A 166 -15.86 -5.28 -7.85
N PRO A 167 -16.67 -6.29 -8.23
CA PRO A 167 -16.79 -6.69 -9.64
C PRO A 167 -17.27 -5.55 -10.56
N ASP A 168 -18.14 -4.67 -10.03
CA ASP A 168 -18.59 -3.44 -10.66
C ASP A 168 -18.93 -2.42 -9.55
N PRO A 169 -18.40 -1.19 -9.58
CA PRO A 169 -18.80 -0.13 -8.65
C PRO A 169 -20.22 0.43 -8.91
N GLY A 170 -20.93 -0.02 -9.95
CA GLY A 170 -22.25 0.49 -10.33
C GLY A 170 -22.19 1.90 -10.90
N SER A 171 -21.02 2.30 -11.41
CA SER A 171 -20.72 3.68 -11.81
C SER A 171 -20.55 3.86 -13.32
N GLY A 172 -21.03 2.92 -14.15
CA GLY A 172 -20.90 2.98 -15.62
C GLY A 172 -19.45 2.86 -16.10
N ARG A 173 -18.69 1.93 -15.51
CA ARG A 173 -17.26 1.72 -15.75
C ARG A 173 -16.93 0.38 -16.40
N GLU A 174 -17.92 -0.26 -17.01
CA GLU A 174 -17.85 -1.57 -17.63
C GLU A 174 -16.72 -1.63 -18.68
N ASP A 175 -16.55 -0.56 -19.46
CA ASP A 175 -15.49 -0.44 -20.47
C ASP A 175 -14.06 -0.52 -19.89
N ASN A 176 -13.89 -0.20 -18.60
CA ASN A 176 -12.58 -0.30 -17.95
C ASN A 176 -12.12 -1.76 -17.78
N ALA A 177 -13.04 -2.72 -17.74
CA ALA A 177 -12.67 -4.14 -17.71
C ALA A 177 -11.97 -4.55 -19.02
N THR A 178 -12.47 -4.06 -20.16
CA THR A 178 -11.86 -4.24 -21.48
C THR A 178 -10.48 -3.56 -21.53
N LEU A 179 -10.37 -2.33 -21.01
CA LEU A 179 -9.10 -1.61 -20.96
C LEU A 179 -8.01 -2.35 -20.18
N ILE A 180 -8.36 -2.99 -19.05
CA ILE A 180 -7.43 -3.79 -18.26
C ILE A 180 -6.85 -4.93 -19.12
N PHE A 181 -7.71 -5.64 -19.83
CA PHE A 181 -7.29 -6.74 -20.69
C PHE A 181 -6.41 -6.25 -21.86
N GLU A 182 -6.87 -5.23 -22.59
CA GLU A 182 -6.15 -4.66 -23.73
C GLU A 182 -4.75 -4.16 -23.35
N LEU A 183 -4.65 -3.44 -22.23
CA LEU A 183 -3.37 -2.87 -21.78
C LEU A 183 -2.41 -3.98 -21.30
N SER A 184 -2.93 -5.00 -20.60
CA SER A 184 -2.16 -6.16 -20.16
C SER A 184 -1.60 -6.95 -21.34
N GLU A 185 -2.45 -7.27 -22.33
CA GLU A 185 -2.08 -8.02 -23.53
C GLU A 185 -1.11 -7.24 -24.41
N LYS A 186 -1.39 -5.96 -24.68
CA LYS A 186 -0.54 -5.09 -25.51
C LYS A 186 0.90 -5.03 -25.00
N HIS A 187 1.08 -4.98 -23.68
CA HIS A 187 2.40 -4.87 -23.05
C HIS A 187 2.97 -6.21 -22.56
N GLN A 188 2.23 -7.32 -22.74
CA GLN A 188 2.57 -8.66 -22.28
C GLN A 188 3.05 -8.64 -20.82
N ILE A 189 2.23 -8.04 -19.95
CA ILE A 189 2.59 -7.84 -18.54
C ILE A 189 2.49 -9.18 -17.80
N SER A 190 3.62 -9.59 -17.21
CA SER A 190 3.69 -10.77 -16.36
C SER A 190 3.76 -10.39 -14.87
N ALA A 191 3.48 -11.35 -13.99
CA ALA A 191 3.71 -11.19 -12.54
C ALA A 191 5.17 -10.81 -12.23
N LYS A 192 6.14 -11.33 -12.99
CA LYS A 192 7.55 -10.98 -12.84
C LYS A 192 7.79 -9.49 -13.10
N ASP A 193 7.22 -8.93 -14.17
CA ASP A 193 7.34 -7.51 -14.49
C ASP A 193 6.75 -6.64 -13.38
N LEU A 194 5.54 -7.00 -12.92
CA LEU A 194 4.85 -6.33 -11.82
C LEU A 194 5.72 -6.25 -10.55
N PHE A 195 6.29 -7.38 -10.13
CA PHE A 195 7.06 -7.42 -8.90
C PHE A 195 8.45 -6.79 -9.02
N ILE A 196 9.08 -6.85 -10.21
CA ILE A 196 10.31 -6.11 -10.48
C ILE A 196 10.06 -4.60 -10.35
N LEU A 197 8.99 -4.10 -10.98
CA LEU A 197 8.62 -2.69 -10.87
C LEU A 197 8.30 -2.30 -9.42
N SER A 198 7.48 -3.09 -8.74
CA SER A 198 7.08 -2.81 -7.35
C SER A 198 8.29 -2.73 -6.43
N ALA A 199 9.23 -3.67 -6.55
CA ALA A 199 10.48 -3.67 -5.79
C ALA A 199 11.37 -2.46 -6.13
N ARG A 200 11.43 -2.05 -7.41
CA ARG A 200 12.19 -0.87 -7.83
C ARG A 200 11.61 0.42 -7.25
N VAL A 201 10.29 0.60 -7.29
CA VAL A 201 9.60 1.75 -6.69
C VAL A 201 9.89 1.81 -5.18
N MET A 202 9.72 0.69 -4.46
CA MET A 202 10.00 0.66 -3.02
C MET A 202 11.46 0.90 -2.67
N ARG A 203 12.41 0.40 -3.49
CA ARG A 203 13.84 0.62 -3.27
C ARG A 203 14.24 2.09 -3.41
N HIS A 204 13.56 2.83 -4.29
CA HIS A 204 13.85 4.25 -4.53
C HIS A 204 13.70 5.12 -3.27
N VAL A 205 12.97 4.66 -2.24
CA VAL A 205 12.93 5.32 -0.93
C VAL A 205 14.33 5.51 -0.34
N GLN A 206 15.23 4.54 -0.52
CA GLN A 206 16.59 4.57 0.04
C GLN A 206 17.43 5.72 -0.56
N GLU A 207 17.16 6.07 -1.82
CA GLU A 207 17.85 7.17 -2.52
C GLU A 207 17.41 8.55 -2.00
N LEU A 208 16.26 8.64 -1.33
CA LEU A 208 15.71 9.88 -0.77
C LEU A 208 16.10 10.12 0.70
N THR A 209 16.60 9.09 1.38
CA THR A 209 17.02 9.15 2.80
C THR A 209 18.53 9.13 2.96
N SER A 210 19.29 9.04 1.86
CA SER A 210 20.76 9.02 1.84
C SER A 210 21.37 10.42 1.78
#